data_AF-A0A348MYF0-F1
#
_entry.id   AF-A0A348MYF0-F1
#
_cell.length_a   1.000
_cell.length_b   1.000
_cell.length_c   1.000
_cell.angle_alpha   90.00
_cell.angle_beta   90.00
_cell.angle_gamma   90.00
#
_symmetry.space_group_name_H-M   'P 1'
#
loop_
_entity.id
_entity.type
_entity.pdbx_description
1 polymer ?
#
loop_
_entity_poly.entity_id
_entity_poly.type
_entity_poly.pdbx_seq_one_letter_code
_entity_poly.pdbx_strand_id
1 'polypeptide(L)'
;IEEQENRLFFEAPVVTQDSILKFTATVTFSDNTSSTDDVYVGVRNTEIDDADGYFPRYSDNIVSENMFAYETNSPYAQAVERCVYTNQINRSCDFRELPLIGMQTMTPSIDDIMDRVLVSHAWMGERFRQYLTDSAVGPDMLNLLRGVTAIVISYEVRPSFYWAVTGAIYLDADNFWLTPLERDTLNEIPDYRSGFGSDLQFIMPWRYVKDNDYYPLGRYPVVERGSRNFADLEADISWLMYHELGHANDFFPPARWSSLSLNNSPLETINLPSITPDSDALASVYPLRSDEMHQLAQVNYGGDTATTGQKNTTADDVTDLFIPDLSTGFYNYYTTREDYATLFEKFMMKYRLDADSDIAIVSNNNNPDYNVTWGQRNRFNAPALQDRVLFTVNRVLPEIDAAAIQATLPAPQLMTAGNTWFENLTIGSAAKSAEQLQWTSAQMSAQMRQDVRIPTSHKDNDLLTNKK
;
A
#
# COMPACT_ATOMS: atom_id res chain seq x y z
N ILE A 1 -20.65 -12.80 -15.28
CA ILE A 1 -19.94 -13.97 -14.72
C ILE A 1 -18.71 -14.18 -15.58
N GLU A 2 -17.54 -14.09 -14.99
CA GLU A 2 -16.25 -14.33 -15.61
C GLU A 2 -15.57 -15.48 -14.85
N GLU A 3 -15.07 -16.46 -15.58
CA GLU A 3 -14.35 -17.61 -15.04
C GLU A 3 -12.87 -17.45 -15.34
N GLN A 4 -12.03 -17.46 -14.30
CA GLN A 4 -10.57 -17.46 -14.45
C GLN A 4 -9.98 -18.55 -13.58
N GLU A 5 -9.30 -19.51 -14.20
CA GLU A 5 -8.75 -20.71 -13.54
C GLU A 5 -9.80 -21.45 -12.69
N ASN A 6 -9.73 -21.33 -11.36
CA ASN A 6 -10.63 -21.92 -10.38
C ASN A 6 -11.52 -20.87 -9.67
N ARG A 7 -11.68 -19.68 -10.25
CA ARG A 7 -12.41 -18.54 -9.69
C ARG A 7 -13.62 -18.16 -10.53
N LEU A 8 -14.64 -17.66 -9.84
CA LEU A 8 -15.86 -17.12 -10.44
C LEU A 8 -16.02 -15.66 -10.00
N PHE A 9 -15.98 -14.74 -10.96
CA PHE A 9 -16.23 -13.32 -10.73
C PHE A 9 -17.60 -12.92 -11.26
N PHE A 10 -18.39 -12.20 -10.48
CA PHE A 10 -19.69 -11.70 -10.92
C PHE A 10 -20.07 -10.46 -10.14
N GLU A 11 -20.79 -9.55 -10.81
CA GLU A 11 -21.46 -8.45 -10.13
C GLU A 11 -22.70 -8.99 -9.43
N ALA A 12 -22.90 -8.59 -8.18
CA ALA A 12 -24.10 -8.95 -7.44
C ALA A 12 -25.34 -8.37 -8.15
N PRO A 13 -26.41 -9.16 -8.34
CA PRO A 13 -27.63 -8.65 -8.95
C PRO A 13 -28.33 -7.66 -8.03
N VAL A 14 -29.07 -6.72 -8.62
CA VAL A 14 -30.01 -5.87 -7.86
C VAL A 14 -31.16 -6.74 -7.35
N VAL A 15 -31.41 -6.70 -6.05
CA VAL A 15 -32.47 -7.46 -5.37
C VAL A 15 -33.40 -6.53 -4.59
N THR A 16 -34.68 -6.86 -4.51
CA THR A 16 -35.67 -6.07 -3.73
C THR A 16 -35.82 -6.54 -2.28
N GLN A 17 -35.12 -7.60 -1.92
CA GLN A 17 -35.03 -8.19 -0.59
C GLN A 17 -33.78 -9.06 -0.52
N ASP A 18 -33.24 -9.29 0.68
CA ASP A 18 -32.12 -10.21 0.89
C ASP A 18 -32.38 -11.55 0.19
N SER A 19 -31.42 -11.95 -0.62
CA SER A 19 -31.53 -13.10 -1.51
C SER A 19 -30.29 -13.98 -1.36
N ILE A 20 -30.43 -15.26 -1.71
CA ILE A 20 -29.33 -16.22 -1.69
C ILE A 20 -29.14 -16.75 -3.11
N LEU A 21 -27.92 -16.62 -3.61
CA LEU A 21 -27.46 -17.29 -4.82
C LEU A 21 -26.85 -18.63 -4.42
N LYS A 22 -27.24 -19.68 -5.13
CA LYS A 22 -26.65 -21.02 -4.99
C LYS A 22 -25.78 -21.31 -6.20
N PHE A 23 -24.51 -21.55 -5.96
CA PHE A 23 -23.55 -22.04 -6.95
C PHE A 23 -23.24 -23.50 -6.65
N THR A 24 -23.22 -24.36 -7.66
CA THR A 24 -22.83 -25.76 -7.51
C THR A 24 -21.52 -25.95 -8.26
N ALA A 25 -20.44 -26.21 -7.50
CA ALA A 25 -19.13 -26.50 -8.06
C ALA A 25 -18.97 -28.02 -8.20
N THR A 26 -18.52 -28.47 -9.37
CA THR A 26 -18.16 -29.88 -9.59
C THR A 26 -16.70 -29.97 -10.00
N VAL A 27 -15.93 -30.70 -9.23
CA VAL A 27 -14.49 -30.93 -9.46
C VAL A 27 -14.31 -32.34 -9.98
N THR A 28 -13.66 -32.50 -11.13
CA THR A 28 -13.19 -33.80 -11.63
C THR A 28 -11.73 -33.99 -11.26
N PHE A 29 -11.43 -35.06 -10.54
CA PHE A 29 -10.08 -35.41 -10.11
C PHE A 29 -9.30 -36.13 -11.22
N SER A 30 -7.97 -36.24 -11.05
CA SER A 30 -7.07 -36.88 -12.01
C SER A 30 -7.36 -38.37 -12.27
N ASP A 31 -8.07 -39.03 -11.36
CA ASP A 31 -8.53 -40.41 -11.50
C ASP A 31 -9.90 -40.55 -12.19
N ASN A 32 -10.43 -39.45 -12.74
CA ASN A 32 -11.76 -39.30 -13.34
C ASN A 32 -12.94 -39.46 -12.37
N THR A 33 -12.71 -39.48 -11.06
CA THR A 33 -13.80 -39.34 -10.09
C THR A 33 -14.23 -37.87 -10.00
N SER A 34 -15.43 -37.60 -9.49
CA SER A 34 -15.93 -36.24 -9.32
C SER A 34 -16.47 -36.00 -7.92
N SER A 35 -16.25 -34.81 -7.38
CA SER A 35 -16.92 -34.28 -6.20
C SER A 35 -17.77 -33.09 -6.58
N THR A 36 -18.91 -32.93 -5.92
CA THR A 36 -19.79 -31.78 -6.10
C THR A 36 -20.04 -31.14 -4.74
N ASP A 37 -20.00 -29.83 -4.69
CA ASP A 37 -20.30 -29.04 -3.50
C ASP A 37 -21.15 -27.81 -3.85
N ASP A 38 -21.91 -27.32 -2.88
CA ASP A 38 -22.79 -26.16 -3.01
C ASP A 38 -22.25 -24.97 -2.21
N VAL A 39 -22.04 -23.85 -2.89
CA VAL A 39 -21.65 -22.56 -2.30
C VAL A 39 -22.86 -21.63 -2.31
N TYR A 40 -23.14 -21.03 -1.16
CA TYR A 40 -24.23 -20.07 -0.99
C TYR A 40 -23.67 -18.67 -0.80
N VAL A 41 -24.08 -17.73 -1.65
CA VAL A 41 -23.69 -16.32 -1.55
C VAL A 41 -24.93 -15.50 -1.22
N GLY A 42 -24.89 -14.77 -0.11
CA GLY A 42 -25.93 -13.80 0.25
C GLY A 42 -25.79 -12.52 -0.56
N VAL A 43 -26.89 -12.06 -1.15
CA VAL A 43 -27.01 -10.74 -1.79
C VAL A 43 -27.94 -9.91 -0.92
N ARG A 44 -27.39 -8.88 -0.28
CA ARG A 44 -28.16 -7.99 0.61
C ARG A 44 -28.92 -6.94 -0.21
N ASN A 45 -30.14 -6.65 0.20
CA ASN A 45 -30.86 -5.46 -0.27
C ASN A 45 -30.44 -4.26 0.58
N THR A 46 -29.29 -3.69 0.22
CA THR A 46 -28.61 -2.61 0.93
C THR A 46 -29.12 -1.25 0.47
N GLU A 47 -29.27 -0.31 1.39
CA GLU A 47 -29.47 1.10 1.04
C GLU A 47 -28.14 1.69 0.57
N ILE A 48 -28.14 2.30 -0.62
CA ILE A 48 -26.94 2.88 -1.23
C ILE A 48 -27.27 4.33 -1.61
N ASP A 49 -26.45 5.28 -1.17
CA ASP A 49 -26.53 6.66 -1.61
C ASP A 49 -25.76 6.82 -2.93
N ASP A 50 -26.36 6.39 -4.04
CA ASP A 50 -25.77 6.53 -5.38
C ASP A 50 -25.59 8.00 -5.81
N ALA A 51 -26.35 8.91 -5.18
CA ALA A 51 -26.38 10.31 -5.56
C ALA A 51 -25.18 11.07 -4.97
N ASP A 52 -24.90 10.89 -3.68
CA ASP A 52 -23.91 11.70 -2.95
C ASP A 52 -22.97 10.86 -2.06
N GLY A 53 -23.16 9.55 -1.98
CA GLY A 53 -22.34 8.63 -1.19
C GLY A 53 -20.90 8.58 -1.64
N TYR A 54 -19.97 8.68 -0.70
CA TYR A 54 -18.55 8.82 -0.95
C TYR A 54 -17.95 7.62 -1.69
N PHE A 55 -18.24 6.40 -1.23
CA PHE A 55 -17.71 5.19 -1.86
C PHE A 55 -18.44 4.81 -3.16
N PRO A 56 -19.79 4.75 -3.19
CA PRO A 56 -20.50 4.38 -4.41
C PRO A 56 -20.20 5.33 -5.58
N ARG A 57 -20.12 6.64 -5.31
CA ARG A 57 -19.96 7.66 -6.36
C ARG A 57 -18.53 8.03 -6.71
N TYR A 58 -17.67 8.21 -5.71
CA TYR A 58 -16.31 8.73 -5.96
C TYR A 58 -15.24 7.66 -5.96
N SER A 59 -15.57 6.41 -5.65
CA SER A 59 -14.63 5.29 -5.78
C SER A 59 -15.15 4.15 -6.66
N ASP A 60 -16.33 4.34 -7.26
CA ASP A 60 -17.11 3.33 -7.98
C ASP A 60 -17.09 1.99 -7.22
N ASN A 61 -17.38 2.06 -5.91
CA ASN A 61 -17.27 0.92 -5.01
C ASN A 61 -18.45 0.90 -4.04
N ILE A 62 -19.27 -0.14 -4.12
CA ILE A 62 -20.29 -0.44 -3.12
C ILE A 62 -19.60 -1.28 -2.04
N VAL A 63 -19.54 -0.75 -0.83
CA VAL A 63 -18.84 -1.37 0.29
C VAL A 63 -19.73 -2.37 1.01
N SER A 64 -19.12 -3.35 1.67
CA SER A 64 -19.80 -4.36 2.47
C SER A 64 -20.55 -3.72 3.64
N GLU A 65 -21.79 -4.18 3.89
CA GLU A 65 -22.51 -3.87 5.14
C GLU A 65 -22.05 -4.72 6.32
N ASN A 66 -21.15 -5.69 6.12
CA ASN A 66 -20.64 -6.54 7.19
C ASN A 66 -19.48 -5.89 7.99
N MET A 67 -19.38 -4.56 7.93
CA MET A 67 -18.39 -3.80 8.68
C MET A 67 -18.90 -3.54 10.10
N PHE A 68 -18.05 -3.70 11.10
CA PHE A 68 -18.39 -3.42 12.50
C PHE A 68 -17.18 -2.91 13.27
N ALA A 69 -17.43 -2.10 14.30
CA ALA A 69 -16.37 -1.65 15.21
C ALA A 69 -15.79 -2.85 15.94
N TYR A 70 -14.46 -3.02 15.90
CA TYR A 70 -13.79 -4.13 16.56
C TYR A 70 -14.02 -4.09 18.08
N GLU A 71 -13.77 -2.93 18.70
CA GLU A 71 -14.10 -2.69 20.10
C GLU A 71 -15.54 -2.15 20.24
N THR A 72 -16.50 -3.06 20.37
CA THR A 72 -17.95 -2.71 20.44
C THR A 72 -18.35 -1.77 21.58
N ASN A 73 -17.57 -1.70 22.66
CA ASN A 73 -17.81 -0.79 23.78
C ASN A 73 -17.00 0.51 23.68
N SER A 74 -16.26 0.71 22.59
CA SER A 74 -15.50 1.93 22.34
C SER A 74 -16.42 3.14 22.33
N PRO A 75 -16.01 4.28 22.91
CA PRO A 75 -16.76 5.53 22.76
C PRO A 75 -16.87 6.00 21.31
N TYR A 76 -16.07 5.46 20.39
CA TYR A 76 -16.09 5.79 18.96
C TYR A 76 -16.78 4.73 18.10
N ALA A 77 -17.29 3.63 18.65
CA ALA A 77 -17.85 2.51 17.88
C ALA A 77 -18.88 2.97 16.84
N GLN A 78 -19.87 3.77 17.27
CA GLN A 78 -20.89 4.32 16.36
C GLN A 78 -20.31 5.31 15.33
N ALA A 79 -19.31 6.10 15.73
CA ALA A 79 -18.69 7.08 14.85
C ALA A 79 -17.87 6.38 13.76
N VAL A 80 -17.07 5.37 14.08
CA VAL A 80 -16.30 4.63 13.07
C VAL A 80 -17.20 3.89 12.10
N GLU A 81 -18.30 3.29 12.54
CA GLU A 81 -19.24 2.61 11.61
C GLU A 81 -19.93 3.59 10.64
N ARG A 82 -20.19 4.82 11.08
CA ARG A 82 -20.93 5.81 10.28
C ARG A 82 -20.04 6.74 9.44
N CYS A 83 -18.83 7.04 9.90
CA CYS A 83 -18.04 8.16 9.40
C CYS A 83 -16.88 7.78 8.48
N VAL A 84 -16.64 6.49 8.18
CA VAL A 84 -15.42 6.11 7.43
C VAL A 84 -15.64 5.16 6.26
N TYR A 85 -16.38 4.06 6.38
CA TYR A 85 -16.47 3.04 5.32
C TYR A 85 -17.87 2.45 5.25
N THR A 86 -18.77 3.17 4.58
CA THR A 86 -20.19 2.83 4.46
C THR A 86 -20.77 3.40 3.16
N ASN A 87 -21.83 2.78 2.63
CA ASN A 87 -22.55 3.23 1.43
C ASN A 87 -23.34 4.53 1.63
N GLN A 88 -23.38 5.06 2.85
CA GLN A 88 -24.26 6.17 3.26
C GLN A 88 -23.50 7.46 3.61
N ILE A 89 -22.17 7.41 3.73
CA ILE A 89 -21.40 8.61 4.07
C ILE A 89 -21.34 9.54 2.88
N ASN A 90 -22.03 10.67 2.95
CA ASN A 90 -22.03 11.72 1.92
C ASN A 90 -21.48 13.06 2.42
N ARG A 91 -21.07 13.10 3.70
CA ARG A 91 -20.35 14.21 4.31
C ARG A 91 -19.32 13.70 5.30
N SER A 92 -18.14 14.31 5.28
CA SER A 92 -17.09 14.03 6.25
C SER A 92 -17.58 14.41 7.65
N CYS A 93 -17.37 13.54 8.64
CA CYS A 93 -17.73 13.85 10.02
C CYS A 93 -16.76 14.89 10.62
N ASP A 94 -17.28 15.76 11.47
CA ASP A 94 -16.48 16.71 12.24
C ASP A 94 -15.52 15.98 13.17
N PHE A 95 -14.36 16.59 13.45
CA PHE A 95 -13.44 16.11 14.48
C PHE A 95 -14.08 16.07 15.88
N ARG A 96 -15.19 16.76 16.13
CA ARG A 96 -15.95 16.64 17.39
C ARG A 96 -16.53 15.24 17.58
N GLU A 97 -16.87 14.57 16.49
CA GLU A 97 -17.44 13.23 16.48
C GLU A 97 -16.37 12.16 16.33
N LEU A 98 -15.47 12.33 15.35
CA LEU A 98 -14.36 11.41 15.12
C LEU A 98 -13.05 12.20 14.94
N PRO A 99 -12.41 12.63 16.05
CA PRO A 99 -11.18 13.41 16.01
C PRO A 99 -10.00 12.55 15.54
N LEU A 100 -8.93 13.19 15.07
CA LEU A 100 -7.65 12.50 14.95
C LEU A 100 -7.21 11.96 16.33
N ILE A 101 -6.54 10.82 16.37
CA ILE A 101 -6.02 10.25 17.62
C ILE A 101 -5.09 11.24 18.33
N GLY A 102 -4.25 11.97 17.56
CA GLY A 102 -3.33 13.00 18.06
C GLY A 102 -4.00 14.24 18.66
N MET A 103 -5.29 14.48 18.39
CA MET A 103 -6.04 15.57 19.04
C MET A 103 -6.45 15.21 20.47
N GLN A 104 -6.35 13.93 20.85
CA GLN A 104 -6.77 13.42 22.16
C GLN A 104 -5.58 13.09 23.05
N THR A 105 -4.57 12.46 22.47
CA THR A 105 -3.37 12.04 23.18
C THR A 105 -2.15 12.06 22.27
N MET A 106 -1.04 12.57 22.80
CA MET A 106 0.26 12.49 22.12
C MET A 106 0.96 11.15 22.38
N THR A 107 0.47 10.33 23.30
CA THR A 107 1.05 9.03 23.67
C THR A 107 -0.06 7.98 23.68
N PRO A 108 -0.65 7.64 22.52
CA PRO A 108 -1.71 6.65 22.45
C PRO A 108 -1.20 5.28 22.89
N SER A 109 -2.01 4.59 23.67
CA SER A 109 -1.88 3.16 23.94
C SER A 109 -2.40 2.34 22.77
N ILE A 110 -2.14 1.03 22.77
CA ILE A 110 -2.74 0.10 21.80
C ILE A 110 -4.27 0.16 21.88
N ASP A 111 -4.84 0.26 23.09
CA ASP A 111 -6.30 0.31 23.25
C ASP A 111 -6.90 1.60 22.66
N ASP A 112 -6.21 2.74 22.79
CA ASP A 112 -6.64 3.99 22.13
C ASP A 112 -6.69 3.84 20.59
N ILE A 113 -5.79 3.03 20.01
CA ILE A 113 -5.82 2.70 18.59
C ILE A 113 -6.97 1.74 18.28
N MET A 114 -7.11 0.65 19.06
CA MET A 114 -8.10 -0.39 18.80
C MET A 114 -9.55 0.11 18.96
N ASP A 115 -9.77 1.13 19.79
CA ASP A 115 -11.03 1.86 19.90
C ASP A 115 -11.48 2.52 18.58
N ARG A 116 -10.59 2.63 17.59
CA ARG A 116 -10.82 3.27 16.28
C ARG A 116 -10.80 2.28 15.11
N VAL A 117 -10.77 0.98 15.38
CA VAL A 117 -10.63 -0.06 14.36
C VAL A 117 -12.01 -0.54 13.89
N LEU A 118 -12.24 -0.45 12.59
CA LEU A 118 -13.42 -0.97 11.89
C LEU A 118 -13.00 -2.16 11.03
N VAL A 119 -13.68 -3.30 11.19
CA VAL A 119 -13.31 -4.55 10.49
C VAL A 119 -14.48 -5.19 9.79
N SER A 120 -14.19 -5.93 8.72
CA SER A 120 -15.16 -6.84 8.11
C SER A 120 -15.20 -8.23 8.77
N HIS A 121 -14.11 -8.62 9.45
CA HIS A 121 -13.99 -9.87 10.19
C HIS A 121 -13.18 -9.65 11.46
N ALA A 122 -13.57 -10.29 12.56
CA ALA A 122 -12.91 -10.11 13.86
C ALA A 122 -11.39 -10.37 13.78
N TRP A 123 -10.99 -11.44 13.07
CA TRP A 123 -9.59 -11.85 12.94
C TRP A 123 -8.68 -10.72 12.43
N MET A 124 -9.21 -9.79 11.64
CA MET A 124 -8.44 -8.65 11.14
C MET A 124 -8.01 -7.71 12.27
N GLY A 125 -8.90 -7.46 13.23
CA GLY A 125 -8.61 -6.67 14.42
C GLY A 125 -7.69 -7.42 15.39
N GLU A 126 -7.85 -8.74 15.52
CA GLU A 126 -6.90 -9.56 16.28
C GLU A 126 -5.48 -9.48 15.71
N ARG A 127 -5.33 -9.60 14.38
CA ARG A 127 -4.01 -9.53 13.70
C ARG A 127 -3.40 -8.14 13.79
N PHE A 128 -4.21 -7.08 13.69
CA PHE A 128 -3.72 -5.73 13.86
C PHE A 128 -3.26 -5.44 15.30
N ARG A 129 -4.05 -5.87 16.30
CA ARG A 129 -3.63 -5.78 17.72
C ARG A 129 -2.35 -6.58 17.98
N GLN A 130 -2.25 -7.79 17.41
CA GLN A 130 -1.03 -8.61 17.50
C GLN A 130 0.17 -7.86 16.91
N TYR A 131 0.03 -7.31 15.71
CA TYR A 131 1.08 -6.52 15.06
C TYR A 131 1.54 -5.33 15.92
N LEU A 132 0.61 -4.52 16.44
CA LEU A 132 0.94 -3.38 17.31
C LEU A 132 1.65 -3.80 18.61
N THR A 133 1.37 -5.01 19.11
CA THR A 133 1.92 -5.54 20.36
C THR A 133 3.29 -6.16 20.18
N ASP A 134 3.42 -7.02 19.17
CA ASP A 134 4.55 -7.95 19.03
C ASP A 134 5.62 -7.43 18.06
N SER A 135 5.28 -6.45 17.21
CA SER A 135 6.20 -5.93 16.21
C SER A 135 7.27 -5.01 16.81
N ALA A 136 8.49 -5.10 16.28
CA ALA A 136 9.56 -4.15 16.57
C ALA A 136 9.19 -2.70 16.19
N VAL A 137 8.26 -2.51 15.25
CA VAL A 137 7.79 -1.19 14.81
C VAL A 137 6.52 -0.72 15.50
N GLY A 138 5.88 -1.55 16.33
CA GLY A 138 4.67 -1.21 17.07
C GLY A 138 4.72 0.16 17.76
N PRO A 139 5.80 0.50 18.50
CA PRO A 139 5.94 1.83 19.12
C PRO A 139 5.91 3.01 18.14
N ASP A 140 6.46 2.86 16.94
CA ASP A 140 6.39 3.90 15.91
C ASP A 140 4.97 4.00 15.35
N MET A 141 4.29 2.86 15.15
CA MET A 141 2.92 2.84 14.63
C MET A 141 1.95 3.59 15.55
N LEU A 142 2.09 3.45 16.88
CA LEU A 142 1.31 4.24 17.84
C LEU A 142 1.47 5.75 17.63
N ASN A 143 2.70 6.19 17.39
CA ASN A 143 3.00 7.60 17.16
C ASN A 143 2.46 8.10 15.81
N LEU A 144 2.62 7.29 14.77
CA LEU A 144 2.23 7.65 13.40
C LEU A 144 0.71 7.67 13.21
N LEU A 145 -0.02 6.76 13.88
CA LEU A 145 -1.49 6.69 13.85
C LEU A 145 -2.18 7.91 14.49
N ARG A 146 -1.46 8.77 15.19
CA ARG A 146 -2.01 10.04 15.68
C ARG A 146 -2.54 10.93 14.55
N GLY A 147 -2.04 10.78 13.33
CA GLY A 147 -2.50 11.48 12.13
C GLY A 147 -3.79 10.93 11.50
N VAL A 148 -4.43 9.89 12.08
CA VAL A 148 -5.66 9.29 11.53
C VAL A 148 -6.87 9.46 12.45
N THR A 149 -8.08 9.43 11.87
CA THR A 149 -9.37 9.37 12.56
C THR A 149 -9.79 7.94 12.88
N ALA A 150 -9.53 7.00 11.97
CA ALA A 150 -9.86 5.59 12.12
C ALA A 150 -8.94 4.68 11.29
N ILE A 151 -9.01 3.39 11.60
CA ILE A 151 -8.31 2.31 10.90
C ILE A 151 -9.38 1.35 10.38
N VAL A 152 -9.47 1.18 9.07
CA VAL A 152 -10.40 0.27 8.41
C VAL A 152 -9.63 -0.91 7.86
N ILE A 153 -10.00 -2.14 8.21
CA ILE A 153 -9.40 -3.36 7.67
C ILE A 153 -10.51 -4.22 7.07
N SER A 154 -10.48 -4.43 5.77
CA SER A 154 -11.58 -5.09 5.08
C SER A 154 -11.10 -6.10 4.04
N TYR A 155 -11.89 -7.16 3.83
CA TYR A 155 -11.63 -8.15 2.79
C TYR A 155 -11.75 -7.57 1.37
N GLU A 156 -12.42 -6.42 1.21
CA GLU A 156 -12.69 -5.75 -0.06
C GLU A 156 -11.87 -4.47 -0.30
N VAL A 157 -11.17 -3.96 0.72
CA VAL A 157 -10.20 -2.88 0.49
C VAL A 157 -9.04 -3.46 -0.28
N ARG A 158 -8.84 -3.03 -1.53
CA ARG A 158 -7.70 -3.40 -2.34
C ARG A 158 -7.49 -2.36 -3.46
N PRO A 159 -6.32 -1.70 -3.51
CA PRO A 159 -5.22 -1.75 -2.54
C PRO A 159 -5.57 -1.01 -1.23
N SER A 160 -4.65 -1.06 -0.25
CA SER A 160 -4.66 -0.15 0.90
C SER A 160 -4.44 1.30 0.48
N PHE A 161 -4.97 2.23 1.27
CA PHE A 161 -4.81 3.67 1.06
C PHE A 161 -5.15 4.50 2.31
N TYR A 162 -4.53 5.66 2.46
CA TYR A 162 -5.00 6.75 3.30
C TYR A 162 -5.96 7.66 2.53
N TRP A 163 -7.02 8.17 3.19
CA TRP A 163 -7.92 9.14 2.58
C TRP A 163 -8.12 10.39 3.44
N ALA A 164 -7.65 11.53 2.95
CA ALA A 164 -7.71 12.80 3.67
C ALA A 164 -9.14 13.33 3.88
N VAL A 165 -10.12 12.86 3.08
CA VAL A 165 -11.54 13.25 3.22
C VAL A 165 -12.13 12.78 4.55
N THR A 166 -11.94 11.51 4.90
CA THR A 166 -12.38 10.94 6.19
C THR A 166 -11.28 11.01 7.24
N GLY A 167 -10.04 11.28 6.83
CA GLY A 167 -8.85 11.23 7.67
C GLY A 167 -8.49 9.82 8.13
N ALA A 168 -9.05 8.78 7.52
CA ALA A 168 -8.86 7.39 7.92
C ALA A 168 -7.86 6.67 7.01
N ILE A 169 -7.28 5.57 7.54
CA ILE A 169 -6.47 4.62 6.78
C ILE A 169 -7.29 3.36 6.49
N TYR A 170 -7.23 2.88 5.26
CA TYR A 170 -7.96 1.74 4.73
C TYR A 170 -6.94 0.68 4.31
N LEU A 171 -7.05 -0.51 4.89
CA LEU A 171 -6.01 -1.54 4.81
C LEU A 171 -6.57 -2.80 4.15
N ASP A 172 -5.88 -3.25 3.09
CA ASP A 172 -6.12 -4.53 2.42
C ASP A 172 -5.76 -5.67 3.38
N ALA A 173 -6.77 -6.45 3.72
CA ALA A 173 -6.65 -7.57 4.65
C ALA A 173 -5.75 -8.72 4.14
N ASP A 174 -5.37 -8.73 2.85
CA ASP A 174 -4.36 -9.65 2.31
C ASP A 174 -2.97 -9.48 2.97
N ASN A 175 -2.71 -8.33 3.57
CA ASN A 175 -1.49 -8.10 4.35
C ASN A 175 -1.57 -8.68 5.77
N PHE A 176 -2.74 -9.12 6.23
CA PHE A 176 -3.00 -9.44 7.64
C PHE A 176 -3.23 -10.93 7.93
N TRP A 177 -3.56 -11.74 6.92
CA TRP A 177 -3.88 -13.14 7.18
C TRP A 177 -2.64 -13.92 7.64
N LEU A 178 -2.83 -14.76 8.66
CA LEU A 178 -1.81 -15.67 9.16
C LEU A 178 -2.15 -17.12 8.78
N THR A 179 -3.44 -17.46 8.79
CA THR A 179 -3.89 -18.82 8.52
C THR A 179 -4.55 -18.93 7.15
N PRO A 180 -4.53 -20.14 6.56
CA PRO A 180 -5.25 -20.41 5.32
C PRO A 180 -6.76 -20.16 5.42
N LEU A 181 -7.36 -20.27 6.61
CA LEU A 181 -8.80 -20.00 6.83
C LEU A 181 -9.11 -18.51 6.80
N GLU A 182 -8.22 -17.68 7.36
CA GLU A 182 -8.34 -16.21 7.27
C GLU A 182 -8.22 -15.77 5.81
N ARG A 183 -7.24 -16.34 5.07
CA ARG A 183 -7.05 -16.07 3.65
C ARG A 183 -8.28 -16.39 2.80
N ASP A 184 -8.98 -17.49 3.10
CA ASP A 184 -10.16 -17.92 2.35
C ASP A 184 -11.36 -16.94 2.48
N THR A 185 -11.28 -15.98 3.40
CA THR A 185 -12.30 -14.92 3.57
C THR A 185 -12.02 -13.66 2.75
N LEU A 186 -10.90 -13.60 2.03
CA LEU A 186 -10.45 -12.42 1.29
C LEU A 186 -11.04 -12.33 -0.11
N ASN A 187 -11.19 -11.10 -0.61
CA ASN A 187 -11.57 -10.88 -2.00
C ASN A 187 -10.39 -11.19 -2.94
N GLU A 188 -10.64 -12.03 -3.93
CA GLU A 188 -9.64 -12.45 -4.93
C GLU A 188 -9.80 -11.73 -6.29
N ILE A 189 -10.64 -10.69 -6.36
CA ILE A 189 -10.76 -9.84 -7.55
C ILE A 189 -9.36 -9.32 -7.94
N PRO A 190 -8.95 -9.50 -9.21
CA PRO A 190 -7.69 -8.97 -9.71
C PRO A 190 -7.63 -7.46 -9.54
N ASP A 191 -6.41 -6.97 -9.30
CA ASP A 191 -6.15 -5.54 -9.29
C ASP A 191 -6.51 -4.95 -10.66
N TYR A 192 -7.41 -3.96 -10.70
CA TYR A 192 -7.87 -3.36 -11.96
C TYR A 192 -6.75 -2.70 -12.77
N ARG A 193 -5.63 -2.38 -12.10
CA ARG A 193 -4.42 -1.78 -12.71
C ARG A 193 -3.57 -2.82 -13.44
N SER A 194 -3.94 -4.10 -13.38
CA SER A 194 -3.26 -5.18 -14.09
C SER A 194 -3.19 -4.86 -15.58
N GLY A 195 -2.01 -4.51 -16.07
CA GLY A 195 -1.75 -4.17 -17.48
C GLY A 195 -1.42 -2.70 -17.76
N PHE A 196 -1.50 -1.79 -16.77
CA PHE A 196 -0.96 -0.44 -16.92
C PHE A 196 0.54 -0.49 -17.26
N GLY A 197 1.00 0.46 -18.07
CA GLY A 197 2.40 0.47 -18.53
C GLY A 197 2.83 -0.69 -19.44
N SER A 198 1.95 -1.64 -19.79
CA SER A 198 2.32 -2.82 -20.60
C SER A 198 2.85 -2.51 -22.00
N ASP A 199 2.53 -1.32 -22.53
CA ASP A 199 3.03 -0.79 -23.79
C ASP A 199 4.47 -0.23 -23.70
N LEU A 200 5.01 -0.04 -22.48
CA LEU A 200 6.36 0.50 -22.25
C LEU A 200 7.44 -0.57 -22.45
N GLN A 201 8.60 -0.16 -22.95
CA GLN A 201 9.73 -1.06 -23.26
C GLN A 201 10.65 -1.32 -22.07
N PHE A 202 10.25 -0.91 -20.87
CA PHE A 202 11.01 -1.08 -19.63
C PHE A 202 10.05 -1.40 -18.48
N ILE A 203 10.61 -1.98 -17.43
CA ILE A 203 9.97 -2.12 -16.12
C ILE A 203 10.97 -1.65 -15.04
N MET A 204 10.44 -1.19 -13.90
CA MET A 204 11.26 -0.80 -12.75
C MET A 204 10.91 -1.64 -11.52
N PRO A 205 11.43 -2.88 -11.42
CA PRO A 205 11.14 -3.75 -10.30
C PRO A 205 11.79 -3.25 -9.02
N TRP A 206 11.12 -3.48 -7.90
CA TRP A 206 11.57 -3.14 -6.56
C TRP A 206 11.33 -4.32 -5.61
N ARG A 207 12.09 -4.38 -4.52
CA ARG A 207 11.84 -5.32 -3.42
C ARG A 207 12.50 -4.82 -2.13
N TYR A 208 11.99 -5.30 -1.01
CA TYR A 208 12.74 -5.28 0.24
C TYR A 208 13.60 -6.55 0.37
N VAL A 209 14.81 -6.37 0.89
CA VAL A 209 15.81 -7.43 1.06
C VAL A 209 16.31 -7.42 2.50
N LYS A 210 16.43 -8.60 3.09
CA LYS A 210 17.07 -8.78 4.39
C LYS A 210 18.01 -9.97 4.31
N ASP A 211 19.26 -9.78 4.75
CA ASP A 211 20.31 -10.80 4.68
C ASP A 211 20.49 -11.40 3.28
N ASN A 212 20.43 -10.56 2.23
CA ASN A 212 20.49 -10.98 0.82
C ASN A 212 19.41 -12.00 0.43
N ASP A 213 18.23 -11.92 1.03
CA ASP A 213 17.04 -12.66 0.65
C ASP A 213 15.81 -11.74 0.59
N TYR A 214 14.74 -12.18 -0.08
CA TYR A 214 13.50 -11.42 -0.10
C TYR A 214 12.98 -11.20 1.32
N TYR A 215 12.43 -10.01 1.56
CA TYR A 215 11.76 -9.67 2.79
C TYR A 215 10.38 -9.06 2.44
N PRO A 216 9.26 -9.72 2.76
CA PRO A 216 9.14 -11.02 3.45
C PRO A 216 9.78 -12.20 2.68
N LEU A 217 10.24 -13.20 3.45
CA LEU A 217 10.89 -14.40 2.93
C LEU A 217 9.85 -15.41 2.43
N GLY A 218 8.76 -15.55 3.17
CA GLY A 218 7.74 -16.55 2.91
C GLY A 218 7.14 -16.43 1.50
N ARG A 219 6.85 -17.58 0.91
CA ARG A 219 6.02 -17.72 -0.29
C ARG A 219 4.89 -18.66 0.07
N TYR A 220 3.66 -18.22 -0.16
CA TYR A 220 2.48 -18.93 0.33
C TYR A 220 1.52 -19.27 -0.81
N PRO A 221 1.85 -20.25 -1.67
CA PRO A 221 0.93 -20.71 -2.71
C PRO A 221 -0.42 -21.14 -2.13
N VAL A 222 -1.51 -20.73 -2.78
CA VAL A 222 -2.87 -21.04 -2.32
C VAL A 222 -3.08 -22.54 -2.13
N VAL A 223 -2.57 -23.33 -3.08
CA VAL A 223 -2.67 -24.80 -3.14
C VAL A 223 -1.98 -25.51 -1.99
N GLU A 224 -0.97 -24.90 -1.37
CA GLU A 224 -0.22 -25.52 -0.27
C GLU A 224 -0.93 -25.37 1.08
N ARG A 225 -1.92 -24.48 1.18
CA ARG A 225 -2.66 -24.22 2.43
C ARG A 225 -1.71 -23.98 3.63
N GLY A 226 -0.59 -23.29 3.40
CA GLY A 226 0.39 -22.95 4.43
C GLY A 226 0.00 -21.70 5.24
N SER A 227 0.39 -21.67 6.51
CA SER A 227 0.25 -20.48 7.38
C SER A 227 1.47 -19.57 7.24
N ARG A 228 1.25 -18.24 7.33
CA ARG A 228 2.34 -17.27 7.47
C ARG A 228 2.99 -17.35 8.84
N ASN A 229 4.26 -16.96 8.91
CA ASN A 229 4.91 -16.67 10.18
C ASN A 229 4.79 -15.17 10.52
N PHE A 230 5.04 -14.82 11.78
CA PHE A 230 4.92 -13.42 12.22
C PHE A 230 5.93 -12.47 11.56
N ALA A 231 7.14 -12.93 11.21
CA ALA A 231 8.14 -12.05 10.60
C ALA A 231 7.73 -11.60 9.19
N ASP A 232 7.07 -12.48 8.43
CA ASP A 232 6.52 -12.12 7.12
C ASP A 232 5.28 -11.22 7.27
N LEU A 233 4.41 -11.52 8.24
CA LEU A 233 3.27 -10.67 8.58
C LEU A 233 3.71 -9.26 8.99
N GLU A 234 4.72 -9.17 9.87
CA GLU A 234 5.32 -7.91 10.29
C GLU A 234 5.87 -7.16 9.08
N ALA A 235 6.60 -7.83 8.19
CA ALA A 235 7.16 -7.20 7.00
C ALA A 235 6.05 -6.57 6.13
N ASP A 236 5.05 -7.37 5.74
CA ASP A 236 3.94 -6.96 4.88
C ASP A 236 3.16 -5.77 5.45
N ILE A 237 2.85 -5.80 6.74
CA ILE A 237 2.13 -4.70 7.38
C ILE A 237 3.03 -3.47 7.53
N SER A 238 4.31 -3.64 7.87
CA SER A 238 5.19 -2.51 8.23
C SER A 238 5.47 -1.56 7.08
N TRP A 239 5.86 -2.09 5.91
CA TRP A 239 6.18 -1.22 4.78
C TRP A 239 4.93 -0.46 4.31
N LEU A 240 3.80 -1.16 4.25
CA LEU A 240 2.51 -0.58 3.94
C LEU A 240 2.13 0.52 4.94
N MET A 241 2.23 0.23 6.24
CA MET A 241 1.84 1.18 7.28
C MET A 241 2.75 2.41 7.29
N TYR A 242 4.06 2.25 7.09
CA TYR A 242 4.94 3.42 6.97
C TYR A 242 4.58 4.27 5.75
N HIS A 243 4.25 3.64 4.62
CA HIS A 243 3.81 4.36 3.44
C HIS A 243 2.55 5.19 3.70
N GLU A 244 1.47 4.52 4.10
CA GLU A 244 0.16 5.14 4.25
C GLU A 244 0.11 6.15 5.41
N LEU A 245 0.87 5.90 6.48
CA LEU A 245 0.99 6.87 7.56
C LEU A 245 1.94 8.02 7.20
N GLY A 246 2.80 7.85 6.19
CA GLY A 246 3.48 8.95 5.52
C GLY A 246 2.47 9.93 4.90
N HIS A 247 1.46 9.43 4.20
CA HIS A 247 0.35 10.24 3.68
C HIS A 247 -0.49 10.85 4.81
N ALA A 248 -0.83 10.09 5.85
CA ALA A 248 -1.62 10.62 6.97
C ALA A 248 -0.95 11.82 7.63
N ASN A 249 0.35 11.70 7.91
CA ASN A 249 1.14 12.75 8.54
C ASN A 249 1.64 13.81 7.55
N ASP A 250 1.44 13.64 6.24
CA ASP A 250 1.59 14.70 5.23
C ASP A 250 0.43 15.72 5.33
N PHE A 251 -0.81 15.23 5.40
CA PHE A 251 -2.00 16.07 5.53
C PHE A 251 -2.18 16.62 6.95
N PHE A 252 -1.97 15.76 7.97
CA PHE A 252 -2.11 16.11 9.38
C PHE A 252 -0.82 15.83 10.17
N PRO A 253 0.26 16.59 9.93
CA PRO A 253 1.52 16.42 10.67
C PRO A 253 1.36 16.73 12.17
N PRO A 254 2.21 16.15 13.04
CA PRO A 254 2.16 16.32 14.49
C PRO A 254 2.08 17.77 14.98
N ALA A 255 2.74 18.68 14.27
CA ALA A 255 2.76 20.11 14.61
C ALA A 255 1.39 20.80 14.53
N ARG A 256 0.40 20.20 13.85
CA ARG A 256 -0.90 20.84 13.58
C ARG A 256 -2.01 20.42 14.52
N TRP A 257 -1.96 19.24 15.12
CA TRP A 257 -3.12 18.64 15.82
C TRP A 257 -3.72 19.56 16.89
N SER A 258 -2.88 20.22 17.69
CA SER A 258 -3.34 21.15 18.75
C SER A 258 -4.05 22.40 18.24
N SER A 259 -3.91 22.74 16.96
CA SER A 259 -4.52 23.91 16.32
C SER A 259 -5.78 23.60 15.52
N LEU A 260 -6.13 22.32 15.37
CA LEU A 260 -7.30 21.90 14.60
C LEU A 260 -8.59 22.21 15.36
N SER A 261 -9.59 22.71 14.63
CA SER A 261 -10.93 22.97 15.17
C SER A 261 -11.70 21.66 15.25
N LEU A 262 -12.27 21.34 16.43
CA LEU A 262 -13.20 20.22 16.56
C LEU A 262 -14.47 20.41 15.71
N ASN A 263 -14.79 21.63 15.29
CA ASN A 263 -15.97 21.91 14.48
C ASN A 263 -15.74 21.80 12.97
N ASN A 264 -14.54 21.40 12.56
CA ASN A 264 -14.24 21.11 11.17
C ASN A 264 -14.15 19.60 10.98
N SER A 265 -14.53 19.15 9.80
CA SER A 265 -14.17 17.81 9.31
C SER A 265 -12.74 17.76 8.76
N PRO A 266 -12.18 16.55 8.53
CA PRO A 266 -10.90 16.41 7.83
C PRO A 266 -10.91 17.08 6.45
N LEU A 267 -11.94 16.83 5.63
CA LEU A 267 -12.11 17.46 4.32
C LEU A 267 -12.13 18.98 4.38
N GLU A 268 -12.94 19.58 5.26
CA GLU A 268 -12.97 21.04 5.41
C GLU A 268 -11.61 21.59 5.81
N THR A 269 -10.88 20.87 6.67
CA THR A 269 -9.57 21.28 7.16
C THR A 269 -8.52 21.29 6.06
N ILE A 270 -8.42 20.23 5.25
CA ILE A 270 -7.43 20.16 4.15
C ILE A 270 -7.72 21.17 3.03
N ASN A 271 -8.96 21.65 2.94
CA ASN A 271 -9.39 22.67 1.96
C ASN A 271 -9.20 24.10 2.47
N LEU A 272 -8.80 24.30 3.73
CA LEU A 272 -8.44 25.64 4.22
C LEU A 272 -7.20 26.18 3.49
N PRO A 273 -7.19 27.45 3.05
CA PRO A 273 -6.02 28.05 2.39
C PRO A 273 -4.75 28.07 3.25
N SER A 274 -4.89 28.02 4.58
CA SER A 274 -3.77 27.96 5.53
C SER A 274 -3.18 26.56 5.70
N ILE A 275 -3.81 25.53 5.12
CA ILE A 275 -3.40 24.13 5.23
C ILE A 275 -2.81 23.69 3.89
N THR A 276 -1.56 23.27 3.93
CA THR A 276 -0.82 22.75 2.77
C THR A 276 -0.10 21.48 3.20
N PRO A 277 -0.23 20.36 2.50
CA PRO A 277 0.55 19.15 2.79
C PRO A 277 2.06 19.42 2.74
N ASP A 278 2.82 18.74 3.59
CA ASP A 278 4.28 18.85 3.64
C ASP A 278 4.96 18.30 2.36
N SER A 279 4.28 17.45 1.59
CA SER A 279 4.69 16.98 0.26
C SER A 279 4.76 18.10 -0.77
N ASP A 280 3.89 19.10 -0.71
CA ASP A 280 3.97 20.29 -1.57
C ASP A 280 5.22 21.13 -1.21
N ALA A 281 5.57 21.19 0.08
CA ALA A 281 6.79 21.84 0.53
C ALA A 281 8.05 21.06 0.11
N LEU A 282 8.02 19.72 0.18
CA LEU A 282 9.09 18.87 -0.36
C LEU A 282 9.28 19.14 -1.86
N ALA A 283 8.20 19.13 -2.65
CA ALA A 283 8.26 19.35 -4.09
C ALA A 283 8.79 20.76 -4.44
N SER A 284 8.52 21.76 -3.59
CA SER A 284 9.07 23.10 -3.78
C SER A 284 10.57 23.20 -3.46
N VAL A 285 11.05 22.52 -2.42
CA VAL A 285 12.44 22.64 -1.95
C VAL A 285 13.37 21.67 -2.70
N TYR A 286 12.88 20.45 -2.96
CA TYR A 286 13.60 19.35 -3.58
C TYR A 286 12.79 18.69 -4.70
N PRO A 287 12.47 19.42 -5.79
CA PRO A 287 11.62 18.92 -6.86
C PRO A 287 12.24 17.72 -7.57
N LEU A 288 11.39 16.76 -7.96
CA LEU A 288 11.66 15.89 -9.09
C LEU A 288 11.45 16.70 -10.37
N ARG A 289 12.40 16.67 -11.30
CA ARG A 289 12.47 17.61 -12.42
C ARG A 289 12.16 17.00 -13.77
N SER A 290 12.16 15.69 -13.87
CA SER A 290 11.95 14.99 -15.13
C SER A 290 10.46 14.91 -15.48
N ASP A 291 10.00 15.84 -16.31
CA ASP A 291 8.63 15.84 -16.86
C ASP A 291 8.32 14.52 -17.58
N GLU A 292 9.31 13.92 -18.27
CA GLU A 292 9.14 12.65 -18.96
C GLU A 292 8.92 11.50 -17.96
N MET A 293 9.65 11.46 -16.83
CA MET A 293 9.41 10.44 -15.80
C MET A 293 8.04 10.59 -15.14
N HIS A 294 7.56 11.83 -14.94
CA HIS A 294 6.19 12.09 -14.49
C HIS A 294 5.15 11.56 -15.49
N GLN A 295 5.32 11.81 -16.78
CA GLN A 295 4.40 11.33 -17.81
C GLN A 295 4.43 9.79 -17.96
N LEU A 296 5.61 9.17 -17.89
CA LEU A 296 5.74 7.71 -17.87
C LEU A 296 5.08 7.11 -16.63
N ALA A 297 5.16 7.76 -15.47
CA ALA A 297 4.48 7.33 -14.27
C ALA A 297 2.94 7.41 -14.38
N GLN A 298 2.40 8.43 -15.06
CA GLN A 298 0.94 8.47 -15.34
C GLN A 298 0.49 7.29 -16.21
N VAL A 299 1.29 6.88 -17.19
CA VAL A 299 1.01 5.68 -18.00
C VAL A 299 1.10 4.40 -17.15
N ASN A 300 2.12 4.30 -16.29
CA ASN A 300 2.40 3.09 -15.53
C ASN A 300 1.49 2.90 -14.30
N TYR A 301 1.00 3.99 -13.71
CA TYR A 301 0.25 3.98 -12.44
C TYR A 301 -1.13 4.62 -12.54
N GLY A 302 -1.30 5.64 -13.37
CA GLY A 302 -2.58 6.34 -13.58
C GLY A 302 -3.46 5.74 -14.67
N GLY A 303 -2.92 4.87 -15.52
CA GLY A 303 -3.66 4.22 -16.62
C GLY A 303 -3.75 5.05 -17.90
N ASP A 304 -2.95 6.11 -18.03
CA ASP A 304 -2.88 6.89 -19.26
C ASP A 304 -2.44 6.05 -20.46
N THR A 305 -2.97 6.34 -21.64
CA THR A 305 -2.54 5.68 -22.88
C THR A 305 -1.16 6.17 -23.30
N ALA A 306 -0.20 5.25 -23.44
CA ALA A 306 1.16 5.58 -23.88
C ALA A 306 1.17 6.21 -25.29
N THR A 307 1.86 7.33 -25.43
CA THR A 307 2.14 7.95 -26.75
C THR A 307 3.15 7.13 -27.55
N THR A 308 3.25 7.36 -28.87
CA THR A 308 4.28 6.72 -29.70
C THR A 308 5.70 7.03 -29.21
N GLY A 309 5.95 8.21 -28.63
CA GLY A 309 7.24 8.55 -28.03
C GLY A 309 7.56 7.64 -26.85
N GLN A 310 6.64 7.59 -25.88
CA GLN A 310 6.79 6.77 -24.67
C GLN A 310 6.90 5.27 -24.95
N LYS A 311 6.20 4.77 -25.97
CA LYS A 311 6.33 3.38 -26.46
C LYS A 311 7.71 3.06 -27.02
N ASN A 312 8.48 4.07 -27.44
CA ASN A 312 9.83 3.90 -27.96
C ASN A 312 10.91 4.24 -26.92
N THR A 313 10.54 4.76 -25.72
CA THR A 313 11.48 5.04 -24.63
C THR A 313 12.09 3.74 -24.12
N THR A 314 13.41 3.63 -24.23
CA THR A 314 14.17 2.43 -23.86
C THR A 314 14.57 2.44 -22.38
N ALA A 315 15.04 1.30 -21.86
CA ALA A 315 15.60 1.23 -20.52
C ALA A 315 16.83 2.13 -20.31
N ASP A 316 17.62 2.38 -21.36
CA ASP A 316 18.76 3.30 -21.31
C ASP A 316 18.28 4.76 -21.21
N ASP A 317 17.25 5.13 -21.99
CA ASP A 317 16.64 6.47 -21.89
C ASP A 317 16.09 6.73 -20.48
N VAL A 318 15.40 5.73 -19.89
CA VAL A 318 14.91 5.83 -18.51
C VAL A 318 16.04 5.94 -17.51
N THR A 319 17.16 5.26 -17.75
CA THR A 319 18.36 5.34 -16.89
C THR A 319 18.92 6.76 -16.88
N ASP A 320 19.04 7.38 -18.05
CA ASP A 320 19.54 8.76 -18.22
C ASP A 320 18.59 9.80 -17.60
N LEU A 321 17.28 9.54 -17.60
CA LEU A 321 16.28 10.37 -16.94
C LEU A 321 16.25 10.18 -15.42
N PHE A 322 16.34 8.95 -14.93
CA PHE A 322 16.13 8.59 -13.53
C PHE A 322 17.34 8.83 -12.64
N ILE A 323 18.56 8.54 -13.11
CA ILE A 323 19.78 8.68 -12.29
C ILE A 323 20.01 10.11 -11.79
N PRO A 324 19.98 11.15 -12.64
CA PRO A 324 20.27 12.52 -12.21
C PRO A 324 19.11 13.15 -11.43
N ASP A 325 17.90 12.61 -11.58
CA ASP A 325 16.73 13.08 -10.86
C ASP A 325 16.67 12.43 -9.47
N LEU A 326 16.37 13.23 -8.45
CA LEU A 326 16.63 12.89 -7.05
C LEU A 326 15.57 11.95 -6.46
N SER A 327 15.02 11.02 -7.24
CA SER A 327 13.97 10.09 -6.81
C SER A 327 14.54 8.80 -6.24
N THR A 328 13.81 8.16 -5.32
CA THR A 328 14.15 6.83 -4.79
C THR A 328 13.47 5.68 -5.53
N GLY A 329 12.49 5.96 -6.40
CA GLY A 329 11.71 4.95 -7.12
C GLY A 329 10.84 5.54 -8.23
N PHE A 330 10.28 4.67 -9.08
CA PHE A 330 9.43 5.13 -10.19
C PHE A 330 8.07 5.65 -9.70
N TYR A 331 7.50 5.02 -8.67
CA TYR A 331 6.20 5.39 -8.11
C TYR A 331 6.18 6.83 -7.54
N ASN A 332 7.32 7.33 -7.07
CA ASN A 332 7.49 8.72 -6.61
C ASN A 332 7.10 9.77 -7.66
N TYR A 333 7.19 9.44 -8.96
CA TYR A 333 6.81 10.37 -10.03
C TYR A 333 5.30 10.42 -10.28
N TYR A 334 4.51 9.53 -9.66
CA TYR A 334 3.07 9.51 -9.88
C TYR A 334 2.38 10.73 -9.26
N THR A 335 2.66 11.01 -7.99
CA THR A 335 2.23 12.25 -7.32
C THR A 335 3.32 12.73 -6.35
N THR A 336 3.30 14.01 -5.99
CA THR A 336 4.21 14.52 -4.94
C THR A 336 3.99 13.86 -3.58
N ARG A 337 2.79 13.31 -3.34
CA ARG A 337 2.42 12.61 -2.11
C ARG A 337 3.13 11.27 -2.07
N GLU A 338 3.16 10.55 -3.19
CA GLU A 338 3.87 9.26 -3.28
C GLU A 338 5.38 9.40 -3.10
N ASP A 339 5.98 10.48 -3.62
CA ASP A 339 7.40 10.77 -3.36
C ASP A 339 7.66 10.97 -1.87
N TYR A 340 6.81 11.74 -1.19
CA TYR A 340 6.92 12.02 0.23
C TYR A 340 6.78 10.74 1.09
N ALA A 341 5.72 9.96 0.89
CA ALA A 341 5.48 8.71 1.60
C ALA A 341 6.60 7.69 1.39
N THR A 342 7.06 7.52 0.14
CA THR A 342 8.11 6.54 -0.20
C THR A 342 9.46 6.89 0.43
N LEU A 343 9.80 8.18 0.55
CA LEU A 343 11.03 8.61 1.24
C LEU A 343 11.01 8.22 2.73
N PHE A 344 9.86 8.40 3.39
CA PHE A 344 9.68 8.02 4.79
C PHE A 344 9.72 6.50 4.98
N GLU A 345 8.95 5.77 4.17
CA GLU A 345 8.85 4.33 4.18
C GLU A 345 10.21 3.64 4.10
N LYS A 346 10.99 3.95 3.05
CA LYS A 346 12.30 3.31 2.82
C LYS A 346 13.28 3.56 3.96
N PHE A 347 13.27 4.76 4.52
CA PHE A 347 14.09 5.10 5.68
C PHE A 347 13.70 4.26 6.89
N MET A 348 12.41 4.18 7.22
CA MET A 348 11.93 3.47 8.41
C MET A 348 12.06 1.96 8.30
N MET A 349 11.81 1.41 7.11
CA MET A 349 12.03 -0.02 6.82
C MET A 349 13.47 -0.42 7.06
N LYS A 350 14.44 0.39 6.58
CA LYS A 350 15.85 0.11 6.86
C LYS A 350 16.19 0.32 8.33
N TYR A 351 15.73 1.41 8.94
CA TYR A 351 16.09 1.76 10.31
C TYR A 351 15.57 0.73 11.33
N ARG A 352 14.32 0.29 11.21
CA ARG A 352 13.68 -0.55 12.23
C ARG A 352 13.73 -2.03 11.94
N LEU A 353 13.62 -2.42 10.68
CA LEU A 353 13.53 -3.83 10.29
C LEU A 353 14.80 -4.33 9.62
N ASP A 354 15.81 -3.47 9.44
CA ASP A 354 17.04 -3.77 8.71
C ASP A 354 16.75 -4.24 7.26
N ALA A 355 15.64 -3.77 6.69
CA ALA A 355 15.22 -4.12 5.34
C ALA A 355 15.84 -3.15 4.34
N ASP A 356 16.74 -3.66 3.50
CA ASP A 356 17.31 -2.93 2.38
C ASP A 356 16.27 -2.76 1.26
N SER A 357 16.29 -1.61 0.59
CA SER A 357 15.37 -1.31 -0.52
C SER A 357 16.12 -1.41 -1.86
N ASP A 358 15.76 -2.39 -2.68
CA ASP A 358 16.27 -2.57 -4.04
C ASP A 358 15.34 -1.89 -5.05
N ILE A 359 15.92 -1.24 -6.06
CA ILE A 359 15.24 -0.77 -7.27
C ILE A 359 16.14 -1.03 -8.49
N ALA A 360 15.54 -1.43 -9.61
CA ALA A 360 16.25 -1.55 -10.88
C ALA A 360 15.45 -0.98 -12.05
N ILE A 361 16.12 -0.84 -13.18
CA ILE A 361 15.58 -0.57 -14.50
C ILE A 361 15.95 -1.78 -15.37
N VAL A 362 14.94 -2.40 -15.97
CA VAL A 362 15.07 -3.62 -16.76
C VAL A 362 14.36 -3.40 -18.08
N SER A 363 15.01 -3.72 -19.20
CA SER A 363 14.34 -3.75 -20.51
C SER A 363 13.24 -4.80 -20.51
N ASN A 364 12.06 -4.45 -21.02
CA ASN A 364 10.97 -5.39 -21.29
C ASN A 364 11.08 -5.98 -22.72
N ASN A 365 11.98 -5.45 -23.54
CA ASN A 365 12.20 -5.90 -24.92
C ASN A 365 13.32 -6.97 -24.98
N ASN A 366 12.99 -8.15 -25.53
CA ASN A 366 13.93 -9.27 -25.75
C ASN A 366 14.80 -9.62 -24.53
N ASN A 367 14.26 -9.52 -23.32
CA ASN A 367 14.98 -9.72 -22.06
C ASN A 367 14.28 -10.74 -21.14
N PRO A 368 14.16 -12.01 -21.56
CA PRO A 368 13.39 -13.03 -20.84
C PRO A 368 13.97 -13.37 -19.45
N ASP A 369 15.25 -13.07 -19.22
CA ASP A 369 15.96 -13.34 -17.98
C ASP A 369 16.00 -12.12 -17.05
N TYR A 370 15.40 -10.99 -17.46
CA TYR A 370 15.31 -9.76 -16.68
C TYR A 370 16.68 -9.20 -16.28
N ASN A 371 17.61 -9.15 -17.23
CA ASN A 371 18.93 -8.54 -17.06
C ASN A 371 18.77 -7.06 -16.73
N VAL A 372 19.47 -6.63 -15.68
CA VAL A 372 19.42 -5.26 -15.16
C VAL A 372 20.23 -4.33 -16.07
N THR A 373 19.60 -3.27 -16.56
CA THR A 373 20.27 -2.15 -17.24
C THR A 373 21.00 -1.29 -16.21
N TRP A 374 20.29 -0.92 -15.13
CA TRP A 374 20.83 -0.20 -13.99
C TRP A 374 20.03 -0.55 -12.74
N GLY A 375 20.67 -0.57 -11.56
CA GLY A 375 19.96 -0.78 -10.30
C GLY A 375 20.80 -0.41 -9.09
N GLN A 376 20.12 -0.18 -7.98
CA GLN A 376 20.75 0.26 -6.75
C GLN A 376 19.97 -0.20 -5.52
N ARG A 377 20.71 -0.72 -4.54
CA ARG A 377 20.22 -0.97 -3.19
C ARG A 377 20.40 0.27 -2.33
N ASN A 378 19.42 0.57 -1.50
CA ASN A 378 19.40 1.67 -0.53
C ASN A 378 19.63 3.04 -1.17
N ARG A 379 19.08 3.27 -2.38
CA ARG A 379 19.18 4.55 -3.09
C ARG A 379 18.76 5.74 -2.22
N PHE A 380 17.78 5.56 -1.33
CA PHE A 380 17.30 6.60 -0.42
C PHE A 380 18.41 7.22 0.44
N ASN A 381 19.51 6.51 0.70
CA ASN A 381 20.65 7.03 1.45
C ASN A 381 21.80 7.54 0.57
N ALA A 382 21.58 7.77 -0.73
CA ALA A 382 22.58 8.41 -1.58
C ALA A 382 22.83 9.85 -1.11
N PRO A 383 24.07 10.36 -1.14
CA PRO A 383 24.38 11.70 -0.62
C PRO A 383 23.50 12.82 -1.19
N ALA A 384 23.12 12.75 -2.47
CA ALA A 384 22.25 13.74 -3.12
C ALA A 384 20.77 13.65 -2.69
N LEU A 385 20.38 12.57 -2.03
CA LEU A 385 19.02 12.23 -1.59
C LEU A 385 18.83 12.42 -0.07
N GLN A 386 19.92 12.48 0.70
CA GLN A 386 19.87 12.51 2.17
C GLN A 386 19.03 13.67 2.72
N ASP A 387 19.23 14.88 2.19
CA ASP A 387 18.47 16.06 2.62
C ASP A 387 16.96 15.93 2.36
N ARG A 388 16.57 15.25 1.27
CA ARG A 388 15.15 14.99 0.94
C ARG A 388 14.55 14.03 1.97
N VAL A 389 15.27 12.95 2.28
CA VAL A 389 14.83 11.97 3.29
C VAL A 389 14.73 12.62 4.67
N LEU A 390 15.73 13.40 5.10
CA LEU A 390 15.69 14.09 6.39
C LEU A 390 14.56 15.11 6.46
N PHE A 391 14.27 15.81 5.36
CA PHE A 391 13.15 16.74 5.29
C PHE A 391 11.83 16.04 5.65
N THR A 392 11.59 14.87 5.03
CA THR A 392 10.38 14.08 5.22
C THR A 392 10.32 13.45 6.60
N VAL A 393 11.36 12.71 7.02
CA VAL A 393 11.34 11.93 8.26
C VAL A 393 11.14 12.83 9.48
N ASN A 394 11.81 13.98 9.54
CA ASN A 394 11.68 14.92 10.66
C ASN A 394 10.28 15.56 10.77
N ARG A 395 9.47 15.52 9.70
CA ARG A 395 8.11 16.06 9.69
C ARG A 395 7.07 15.00 10.01
N VAL A 396 7.28 13.78 9.51
CA VAL A 396 6.39 12.64 9.77
C VAL A 396 6.55 12.11 11.20
N LEU A 397 7.80 11.94 11.67
CA LEU A 397 8.11 11.37 12.98
C LEU A 397 9.20 12.20 13.68
N PRO A 398 8.87 13.39 14.22
CA PRO A 398 9.84 14.32 14.82
C PRO A 398 10.52 13.81 16.10
N GLU A 399 10.05 12.70 16.68
CA GLU A 399 10.58 12.13 17.93
C GLU A 399 11.93 11.41 17.77
N ILE A 400 12.33 11.08 16.53
CA ILE A 400 13.60 10.40 16.26
C ILE A 400 14.66 11.38 15.77
N ASP A 401 15.92 11.12 16.12
CA ASP A 401 17.08 11.87 15.56
C ASP A 401 17.41 11.32 14.17
N ALA A 402 16.62 11.73 13.18
CA ALA A 402 16.73 11.23 11.81
C ALA A 402 18.14 11.43 11.23
N ALA A 403 18.82 12.53 11.58
CA ALA A 403 20.16 12.84 11.08
C ALA A 403 21.21 11.89 11.67
N ALA A 404 21.18 11.67 12.98
CA ALA A 404 22.09 10.72 13.62
C ALA A 404 21.85 9.29 13.13
N ILE A 405 20.58 8.90 12.96
CA ILE A 405 20.21 7.58 12.42
C ILE A 405 20.72 7.44 10.98
N GLN A 406 20.42 8.41 10.10
CA GLN A 406 20.81 8.35 8.68
C GLN A 406 22.33 8.20 8.50
N ALA A 407 23.13 8.85 9.35
CA ALA A 407 24.59 8.74 9.34
C ALA A 407 25.11 7.32 9.64
N THR A 408 24.29 6.45 10.25
CA THR A 408 24.62 5.05 10.53
C THR A 408 24.14 4.09 9.44
N LEU A 409 23.25 4.54 8.54
CA LEU A 409 22.69 3.70 7.49
C LEU A 409 23.72 3.44 6.38
N PRO A 410 23.68 2.27 5.71
CA PRO A 410 24.65 1.93 4.68
C PRO A 410 24.58 2.89 3.49
N ALA A 411 25.73 3.15 2.87
CA ALA A 411 25.78 3.82 1.57
C ALA A 411 25.09 2.95 0.51
N PRO A 412 24.52 3.56 -0.55
CA PRO A 412 23.91 2.80 -1.63
C PRO A 412 24.89 1.84 -2.30
N GLN A 413 24.40 0.68 -2.73
CA GLN A 413 25.20 -0.31 -3.45
C GLN A 413 24.67 -0.46 -4.87
N LEU A 414 25.54 -0.31 -5.87
CA LEU A 414 25.16 -0.53 -7.26
C LEU A 414 24.98 -2.02 -7.54
N MET A 415 23.94 -2.33 -8.31
CA MET A 415 23.77 -3.64 -8.92
C MET A 415 24.76 -3.82 -10.07
N THR A 416 25.07 -5.08 -10.39
CA THR A 416 25.91 -5.41 -11.55
C THR A 416 25.03 -5.42 -12.81
N ALA A 417 25.24 -4.45 -13.69
CA ALA A 417 24.54 -4.40 -14.98
C ALA A 417 24.84 -5.66 -15.80
N GLY A 418 23.84 -6.16 -16.51
CA GLY A 418 23.92 -7.41 -17.26
C GLY A 418 23.67 -8.69 -16.44
N ASN A 419 23.80 -8.65 -15.11
CA ASN A 419 23.25 -9.72 -14.26
C ASN A 419 21.73 -9.59 -14.19
N THR A 420 21.05 -10.72 -13.97
CA THR A 420 19.60 -10.74 -13.77
C THR A 420 19.20 -10.02 -12.48
N TRP A 421 17.95 -9.58 -12.40
CA TRP A 421 17.34 -9.03 -11.17
C TRP A 421 17.47 -10.00 -9.97
N PHE A 422 17.41 -11.30 -10.23
CA PHE A 422 17.49 -12.37 -9.24
C PHE A 422 18.93 -12.62 -8.77
N GLU A 423 19.91 -12.59 -9.67
CA GLU A 423 21.34 -12.65 -9.31
C GLU A 423 21.78 -11.43 -8.49
N ASN A 424 21.20 -10.26 -8.77
CA ASN A 424 21.42 -9.04 -8.01
C ASN A 424 20.75 -9.03 -6.62
N LEU A 425 20.08 -10.12 -6.21
CA LEU A 425 19.64 -10.29 -4.81
C LEU A 425 20.84 -10.40 -3.86
N THR A 426 21.87 -11.12 -4.31
CA THR A 426 23.12 -11.32 -3.58
C THR A 426 24.17 -10.32 -4.03
N ILE A 427 24.16 -9.12 -3.45
CA ILE A 427 25.19 -8.07 -3.69
C ILE A 427 25.94 -7.71 -2.40
N GLY A 428 27.15 -7.17 -2.58
CA GLY A 428 28.03 -6.78 -1.48
C GLY A 428 28.73 -7.96 -0.77
N SER A 429 29.34 -7.69 0.38
CA SER A 429 30.12 -8.66 1.16
C SER A 429 29.30 -9.46 2.18
N ALA A 430 27.97 -9.25 2.24
CA ALA A 430 27.09 -10.01 3.12
C ALA A 430 26.92 -11.43 2.56
N ALA A 431 27.67 -12.37 3.14
CA ALA A 431 27.70 -13.74 2.67
C ALA A 431 26.41 -14.48 3.07
N LYS A 432 25.61 -14.88 2.09
CA LYS A 432 24.87 -16.14 2.16
C LYS A 432 25.64 -17.16 1.35
N SER A 433 25.86 -18.36 1.91
CA SER A 433 26.40 -19.48 1.16
C SER A 433 25.48 -19.78 -0.02
N ALA A 434 26.07 -19.88 -1.21
CA ALA A 434 25.38 -20.08 -2.48
C ALA A 434 24.62 -21.41 -2.54
N GLU A 435 23.42 -21.45 -1.98
CA GLU A 435 22.32 -22.11 -2.66
C GLU A 435 21.54 -20.99 -3.36
N GLN A 436 22.11 -20.48 -4.46
CA GLN A 436 21.31 -19.77 -5.45
C GLN A 436 20.25 -20.77 -5.90
N LEU A 437 19.04 -20.63 -5.36
CA LEU A 437 17.85 -21.26 -5.93
C LEU A 437 17.89 -20.93 -7.41
N GLN A 438 18.06 -21.93 -8.27
CA GLN A 438 17.92 -21.72 -9.70
C GLN A 438 16.43 -21.52 -9.96
N TRP A 439 16.03 -20.27 -10.16
CA TRP A 439 14.67 -19.94 -10.53
C TRP A 439 14.40 -20.46 -11.94
N THR A 440 13.34 -21.22 -12.10
CA THR A 440 12.80 -21.52 -13.44
C THR A 440 12.25 -20.23 -14.06
N SER A 441 12.18 -20.15 -15.40
CA SER A 441 11.62 -18.97 -16.08
C SER A 441 10.17 -18.68 -15.66
N ALA A 442 9.39 -19.71 -15.29
CA ALA A 442 8.05 -19.57 -14.76
C ALA A 442 8.04 -18.90 -13.37
N GLN A 443 8.95 -19.31 -12.48
CA GLN A 443 9.10 -18.68 -11.16
C GLN A 443 9.60 -17.24 -11.28
N MET A 444 10.57 -16.97 -12.16
CA MET A 444 11.07 -15.60 -12.40
C MET A 444 9.94 -14.70 -12.89
N SER A 445 9.15 -15.18 -13.86
CA SER A 445 8.02 -14.40 -14.39
C SER A 445 6.93 -14.18 -13.34
N ALA A 446 6.65 -15.18 -12.48
CA ALA A 446 5.69 -15.03 -11.39
C ALA A 446 6.13 -14.02 -10.33
N GLN A 447 7.40 -14.05 -9.94
CA GLN A 447 7.96 -13.09 -8.98
C GLN A 447 8.11 -11.71 -9.58
N MET A 448 8.51 -11.59 -10.86
CA MET A 448 8.62 -10.29 -11.51
C MET A 448 7.27 -9.55 -11.51
N ARG A 449 6.15 -10.26 -11.68
CA ARG A 449 4.81 -9.67 -11.53
C ARG A 449 4.54 -9.10 -10.14
N GLN A 450 5.16 -9.66 -9.10
CA GLN A 450 5.08 -9.13 -7.73
C GLN A 450 6.02 -7.93 -7.56
N ASP A 451 7.23 -8.01 -8.11
CA ASP A 451 8.27 -6.98 -7.92
C ASP A 451 8.01 -5.71 -8.74
N VAL A 452 7.15 -5.77 -9.77
CA VAL A 452 6.64 -4.59 -10.49
C VAL A 452 5.27 -4.14 -10.00
N ARG A 453 4.68 -4.83 -9.01
CA ARG A 453 3.36 -4.49 -8.49
C ARG A 453 3.41 -3.07 -7.93
N ILE A 454 2.32 -2.34 -8.20
CA ILE A 454 2.14 -1.00 -7.67
C ILE A 454 1.96 -1.14 -6.15
N PRO A 455 2.84 -0.55 -5.32
CA PRO A 455 2.89 -0.83 -3.89
C PRO A 455 1.54 -0.54 -3.21
N THR A 456 1.02 0.65 -3.47
CA THR A 456 -0.23 1.20 -2.98
C THR A 456 -0.69 2.11 -4.12
N SER A 457 -1.97 2.21 -4.47
CA SER A 457 -2.38 3.42 -5.20
C SER A 457 -3.82 3.76 -4.93
N HIS A 458 -4.04 5.06 -4.89
CA HIS A 458 -5.37 5.64 -4.82
C HIS A 458 -6.04 5.44 -6.18
N LYS A 459 -7.30 4.96 -6.14
CA LYS A 459 -8.10 4.69 -7.34
C LYS A 459 -8.33 5.95 -8.19
N ASP A 460 -8.19 7.12 -7.57
CA ASP A 460 -8.38 8.41 -8.20
C ASP A 460 -7.35 9.42 -7.71
N ASN A 461 -6.72 10.11 -8.66
CA ASN A 461 -5.96 11.34 -8.38
C ASN A 461 -6.82 12.37 -7.61
N ASP A 462 -8.16 12.34 -7.74
CA ASP A 462 -9.09 13.27 -7.09
C ASP A 462 -9.35 12.99 -5.60
N LEU A 463 -9.08 11.78 -5.08
CA LEU A 463 -9.34 11.45 -3.67
C LEU A 463 -8.33 12.11 -2.72
N LEU A 464 -7.12 12.39 -3.20
CA LEU A 464 -6.09 13.15 -2.46
C LEU A 464 -6.15 14.67 -2.71
N THR A 465 -6.80 15.10 -3.81
CA THR A 465 -6.71 16.48 -4.31
C THR A 465 -8.03 17.22 -4.41
N ASN A 466 -9.14 16.72 -3.84
CA ASN A 466 -10.41 17.45 -3.82
C ASN A 466 -10.41 18.66 -2.85
N LYS A 467 -9.44 19.56 -3.05
CA LYS A 467 -9.61 21.00 -2.93
C LYS A 467 -10.65 21.43 -3.95
N LYS A 468 -11.90 21.55 -3.49
CA LYS A 468 -12.80 22.57 -4.03
C LYS A 468 -12.66 23.83 -3.19
#